data_AF-A0A5C8DRD0-F1
#
_entry.id   AF-A0A5C8DRD0-F1
#
_cell.length_a   1.000
_cell.length_b   1.000
_cell.length_c   1.000
_cell.angle_alpha   90.00
_cell.angle_beta   90.00
_cell.angle_gamma   90.00
#
_symmetry.space_group_name_H-M   'P 1'
#
loop_
_entity.id
_entity.type
_entity.pdbx_description
1 polymer ?
#
loop_
_entity_poly.entity_id
_entity_poly.type
_entity_poly.pdbx_seq_one_letter_code
_entity_poly.pdbx_strand_id
1 'polypeptide(L)' 'MNTQNLTVKRPITIRPASIKELADMYEMDRKTMARWLKPHVERIGERIGWYYNVRQMEIIFEVLGFPPCMDNP' A
#
# COMPACT_ATOMS: atom_id res chain seq x y z
N MET A 1 13.65 26.54 27.69
CA MET A 1 12.71 26.66 26.55
C MET A 1 12.75 25.34 25.81
N ASN A 2 11.67 24.54 25.86
CA ASN A 2 11.61 23.24 25.18
C ASN A 2 11.18 23.47 23.73
N THR A 3 12.09 23.22 22.79
CA THR A 3 11.82 23.26 21.36
C THR A 3 10.96 22.06 21.00
N GLN A 4 9.68 22.30 20.69
CA GLN A 4 8.80 21.27 20.13
C GLN A 4 9.31 20.92 18.73
N ASN A 5 9.82 19.70 18.55
CA ASN A 5 10.10 19.14 17.23
C ASN A 5 8.76 18.90 16.51
N LEU A 6 8.38 19.83 15.62
CA LEU A 6 7.26 19.64 14.71
C LEU A 6 7.68 18.64 13.64
N THR A 7 7.28 17.38 13.78
CA THR A 7 7.45 16.37 12.73
C THR A 7 6.62 16.80 11.53
N VAL A 8 7.28 17.34 10.50
CA VAL A 8 6.63 17.71 9.24
C VAL A 8 6.14 16.43 8.57
N LYS A 9 4.87 16.06 8.80
CA LYS A 9 4.23 14.94 8.10
C LYS A 9 4.11 15.32 6.62
N ARG A 10 4.98 14.74 5.78
CA ARG A 10 4.83 14.85 4.33
C ARG A 10 3.53 14.14 3.91
N PRO A 11 2.75 14.71 2.99
CA PRO A 11 1.57 14.02 2.48
C PRO A 11 2.00 12.69 1.83
N ILE A 12 1.33 11.60 2.21
CA ILE A 12 1.58 10.27 1.64
C ILE A 12 1.05 10.29 0.20
N THR A 13 1.95 10.27 -0.78
CA THR A 13 1.57 10.18 -2.19
C THR A 13 1.45 8.72 -2.60
N ILE A 14 0.22 8.24 -2.81
CA ILE A 14 -0.07 6.92 -3.35
C ILE A 14 0.18 6.92 -4.86
N ARG A 15 0.88 5.90 -5.37
CA ARG A 15 1.18 5.73 -6.79
C ARG A 15 0.74 4.34 -7.27
N PRO A 16 0.45 4.17 -8.57
CA PRO A 16 0.24 2.85 -9.13
C PRO A 16 1.45 1.95 -8.87
N ALA A 17 1.19 0.68 -8.58
CA ALA A 17 2.23 -0.30 -8.29
C ALA A 17 1.89 -1.66 -8.89
N SER A 18 2.90 -2.36 -9.37
CA SER A 18 2.80 -3.76 -9.75
C SER A 18 2.64 -4.65 -8.51
N ILE A 19 2.22 -5.90 -8.71
CA ILE A 19 2.18 -6.87 -7.59
C ILE A 19 3.56 -7.14 -6.98
N LYS A 20 4.64 -6.93 -7.75
CA LYS A 20 6.01 -7.05 -7.22
C LYS A 20 6.29 -5.90 -6.26
N GLU A 21 6.12 -4.66 -6.72
CA GLU A 21 6.37 -3.47 -5.89
C GLU A 21 5.47 -3.47 -4.65
N LEU A 22 4.21 -3.90 -4.78
CA LEU A 22 3.31 -4.07 -3.65
C LEU A 22 3.81 -5.12 -2.64
N ALA A 23 4.28 -6.27 -3.12
CA ALA A 23 4.84 -7.28 -2.24
C ALA A 23 6.12 -6.77 -1.53
N ASP A 24 6.98 -6.06 -2.27
CA ASP A 24 8.20 -5.45 -1.73
C ASP A 24 7.85 -4.40 -0.65
N MET A 25 6.78 -3.60 -0.82
CA MET A 25 6.32 -2.63 0.20
C MET A 25 5.93 -3.30 1.53
N TYR A 26 5.32 -4.48 1.47
CA TYR A 26 4.91 -5.25 2.66
C TYR A 26 5.95 -6.31 3.07
N GLU A 27 7.16 -6.25 2.54
CA GLU A 27 8.28 -7.14 2.88
C GLU A 27 7.96 -8.64 2.69
N MET A 28 7.20 -8.98 1.65
CA MET A 28 6.79 -10.36 1.35
C MET A 28 6.96 -10.71 -0.13
N ASP A 29 6.86 -12.01 -0.45
CA ASP A 29 6.94 -12.47 -1.83
C ASP A 29 5.61 -12.28 -2.59
N ARG A 30 5.68 -12.25 -3.93
CA ARG A 30 4.52 -12.04 -4.82
C ARG A 30 3.40 -13.06 -4.61
N LYS A 31 3.70 -14.33 -4.29
CA LYS A 31 2.66 -15.35 -4.09
C LYS A 31 1.92 -15.10 -2.79
N THR A 32 2.63 -14.71 -1.74
CA THR A 32 2.02 -14.35 -0.45
C THR A 32 1.14 -13.11 -0.60
N MET A 33 1.63 -12.05 -1.24
CA MET A 33 0.83 -10.85 -1.53
C MET A 33 -0.44 -11.20 -2.34
N ALA A 34 -0.33 -12.02 -3.39
CA ALA A 34 -1.50 -12.44 -4.17
C ALA A 34 -2.55 -13.19 -3.33
N ARG A 35 -2.13 -14.02 -2.36
CA ARG A 35 -3.05 -14.71 -1.44
C ARG A 35 -3.74 -13.74 -0.48
N TRP A 36 -3.04 -12.71 -0.02
CA TRP A 36 -3.60 -11.68 0.85
C TRP A 36 -4.62 -10.79 0.13
N LEU A 37 -4.42 -10.53 -1.17
CA LEU A 37 -5.39 -9.74 -1.96
C LEU A 37 -6.63 -10.54 -2.38
N LYS A 38 -6.52 -11.87 -2.50
CA LYS A 38 -7.60 -12.73 -3.03
C LYS A 38 -8.95 -12.57 -2.29
N PRO A 39 -9.01 -12.52 -0.95
CA PRO A 39 -10.26 -12.30 -0.21
C PRO A 39 -10.89 -10.92 -0.45
N HIS A 40 -10.14 -9.96 -0.99
CA HIS A 40 -10.57 -8.57 -1.17
C HIS A 40 -10.76 -8.20 -2.65
N VAL A 41 -10.66 -9.16 -3.58
CA VAL A 41 -10.76 -8.92 -5.04
C VAL A 41 -12.05 -8.19 -5.44
N GLU A 42 -13.18 -8.51 -4.81
CA GLU A 42 -14.46 -7.85 -5.12
C GLU A 42 -14.43 -6.34 -4.80
N ARG A 43 -13.72 -5.96 -3.73
CA ARG A 43 -13.57 -4.54 -3.33
C ARG A 43 -12.47 -3.85 -4.14
N ILE A 44 -11.34 -4.51 -4.37
CA ILE A 44 -10.20 -3.97 -5.13
C ILE A 44 -10.56 -3.81 -6.62
N GLY A 45 -11.42 -4.68 -7.15
CA GLY A 45 -11.75 -4.75 -8.56
C GLY A 45 -10.69 -5.50 -9.38
N GLU A 46 -11.01 -5.72 -10.65
CA GLU A 46 -10.15 -6.43 -11.59
C GLU A 46 -8.83 -5.68 -11.84
N ARG A 47 -7.70 -6.40 -11.82
CA ARG A 47 -6.41 -5.85 -12.21
C ARG A 47 -6.27 -5.93 -13.73
N ILE A 48 -6.38 -4.79 -14.40
CA ILE A 48 -6.16 -4.68 -15.85
C ILE A 48 -4.68 -4.37 -16.10
N GLY A 49 -3.97 -5.32 -16.71
CA GLY A 49 -2.54 -5.20 -17.01
C GLY A 49 -1.64 -5.52 -15.81
N TRP A 50 -0.49 -4.83 -15.74
CA TRP A 50 0.59 -5.15 -14.79
C TRP A 50 0.49 -4.41 -13.45
N TYR A 51 -0.27 -3.32 -13.40
CA TYR A 51 -0.31 -2.40 -12.27
C TYR A 51 -1.69 -2.38 -11.61
N TYR A 52 -1.71 -2.18 -10.31
CA TYR A 52 -2.86 -1.65 -9.58
C TYR A 52 -2.85 -0.13 -9.75
N ASN A 53 -3.97 0.45 -10.15
CA ASN A 53 -4.09 1.91 -10.25
C ASN A 53 -4.21 2.55 -8.86
N VAL A 54 -4.19 3.89 -8.78
CA VAL A 54 -4.22 4.64 -7.51
C VAL A 54 -5.41 4.24 -6.63
N ARG A 55 -6.61 4.12 -7.21
CA ARG A 55 -7.82 3.75 -6.45
C ARG A 55 -7.75 2.32 -5.91
N GLN A 56 -7.17 1.40 -6.67
CA GLN A 56 -6.93 0.04 -6.21
C GLN A 56 -5.93 0.01 -5.07
N MET A 57 -4.87 0.82 -5.16
CA MET A 57 -3.87 0.95 -4.10
C MET A 57 -4.45 1.54 -2.81
N GLU A 58 -5.31 2.56 -2.90
CA GLU A 58 -6.05 3.11 -1.76
C GLU A 58 -6.86 2.04 -1.05
N ILE A 59 -7.67 1.28 -1.81
CA ILE A 59 -8.50 0.19 -1.26
C ILE A 59 -7.62 -0.90 -0.62
N ILE A 60 -6.49 -1.23 -1.23
CA ILE A 60 -5.54 -2.20 -0.68
C ILE A 60 -5.01 -1.72 0.68
N PHE A 61 -4.61 -0.45 0.80
CA PHE A 61 -4.16 0.11 2.07
C PHE A 61 -5.29 0.22 3.11
N GLU A 62 -6.53 0.47 2.69
CA GLU A 62 -7.69 0.44 3.59
C GLU A 62 -7.95 -0.95 4.19
N VAL A 63 -7.78 -2.03 3.41
CA VAL A 63 -8.10 -3.39 3.87
C VAL A 63 -6.94 -4.11 4.54
N LEU A 64 -5.70 -3.82 4.15
CA LEU A 64 -4.49 -4.48 4.70
C LEU A 64 -3.74 -3.61 5.73
N GLY A 65 -4.04 -2.30 5.80
CA GLY A 65 -3.23 -1.32 6.50
C GLY A 65 -2.12 -0.75 5.62
N PHE A 66 -1.41 0.27 6.11
CA PHE A 66 -0.26 0.81 5.38
C PHE A 66 0.97 -0.11 5.54
N PRO A 67 1.81 -0.23 4.50
CA PRO A 67 3.05 -0.99 4.59
C PRO A 67 4.06 -0.33 5.55
N PRO A 68 5.03 -1.07 6.12
CA PRO A 68 6.03 -0.53 7.05
C PRO A 68 6.82 0.67 6.50
N CYS A 69 7.05 0.72 5.18
CA CYS A 69 7.75 1.84 4.54
C CYS A 69 6.91 3.14 4.45
N MET A 70 5.60 3.07 4.73
CA MET A 70 4.66 4.20 4.74
C MET A 70 4.03 4.44 6.11
N ASP A 71 4.04 3.44 6.99
CA ASP A 71 3.58 3.57 8.37
C ASP A 71 4.65 4.32 9.18
N ASN A 72 4.46 5.63 9.33
CA ASN A 72 5.27 6.45 10.22
C ASN A 72 4.55 6.58 11.57
N PRO A 73 5.00 5.91 12.65
CA PRO A 73 4.43 6.07 13.98
C PRO A 73 4.46 7.54 14.46
#